data_AF-A0A1D1ZFJ4-F1
#
_entry.id   AF-A0A1D1ZFJ4-F1
#
_cell.length_a   1.000
_cell.length_b   1.000
_cell.length_c   1.000
_cell.angle_alpha   90.00
_cell.angle_beta   90.00
_cell.angle_gamma   90.00
#
_symmetry.space_group_name_H-M   'P 1'
#
loop_
_entity.id
_entity.type
_entity.pdbx_description
1 polymer ?
#
loop_
_entity_poly.entity_id
_entity_poly.type
_entity_poly.pdbx_seq_one_letter_code
_entity_poly.pdbx_strand_id
1 'polypeptide(L)'
;MSSIISTSPGLHAPTRLGSLESPHAESSDPFGHPESSLGDDDTELLSVSWNQDYGCFAAGTCHGFRIYNCDPFRETFRRDLKSGGFGIVEMLFRSNILALVGGGANTHYPPNKVMIWDDHQSRCIGEFAFRSDVRAVRLRRDLIVVVLEHRIYVYDFTDLKLLHQIETLANPKGLSCLSHHSNTSVLACPGLHRGQVRVEHFGLKVTKFIIAHDSHIACLTLTMDGLLLATASTKGTLIRIFNTMDGSRLQEVRRGVDRAEIFGVALSPNAQWLAASSDKGTVHIFSLRVRVFGEDAPNHNASGQGPAMVHSNSSNAIDAFVSQSTGINPSSSLSFMKGILPKYFSSEWSFAQFHVPEATRFIVAFGSQSTVVVVGMDGSFYRCSFDPLNGGEMTQQEYVRFLKTDVCRGRPAPTT
;
A
#
# COMPACT_ATOMS: atom_id res chain seq x y z
N MET A 1 -25.82 2.00 13.79
CA MET A 1 -26.31 2.86 12.68
C MET A 1 -25.84 2.23 11.40
N SER A 2 -26.78 1.65 10.63
CA SER A 2 -26.56 0.60 9.63
C SER A 2 -26.06 1.12 8.29
N SER A 3 -25.01 0.49 7.75
CA SER A 3 -24.74 0.48 6.31
C SER A 3 -25.82 -0.36 5.62
N ILE A 4 -26.36 0.10 4.49
CA ILE A 4 -27.29 -0.68 3.68
C ILE A 4 -26.44 -1.55 2.77
N ILE A 5 -26.51 -2.86 2.97
CA ILE A 5 -25.88 -3.87 2.11
C ILE A 5 -26.98 -4.42 1.22
N SER A 6 -26.81 -4.31 -0.09
CA SER A 6 -27.69 -4.95 -1.07
C SER A 6 -26.97 -6.18 -1.61
N THR A 7 -27.47 -7.37 -1.29
CA THR A 7 -27.00 -8.63 -1.86
C THR A 7 -27.93 -9.04 -3.01
N SER A 8 -27.36 -9.38 -4.16
CA SER A 8 -28.09 -10.11 -5.20
C SER A 8 -28.33 -11.55 -4.72
N PRO A 9 -29.52 -12.14 -4.90
CA PRO A 9 -29.86 -13.41 -4.24
C PRO A 9 -29.11 -14.63 -4.81
N GLY A 10 -28.36 -15.30 -3.93
CA GLY A 10 -28.33 -16.76 -3.69
C GLY A 10 -27.77 -17.73 -4.74
N LEU A 11 -26.58 -18.31 -4.45
CA LEU A 11 -26.18 -19.62 -4.97
C LEU A 11 -27.00 -20.73 -4.28
N HIS A 12 -27.65 -21.60 -5.06
CA HIS A 12 -28.07 -22.94 -4.63
C HIS A 12 -27.30 -24.00 -5.43
N ALA A 13 -26.94 -25.10 -4.74
CA ALA A 13 -26.29 -26.29 -5.29
C ALA A 13 -27.24 -27.06 -6.25
N PRO A 14 -26.73 -27.90 -7.17
CA PRO A 14 -27.49 -28.37 -8.32
C PRO A 14 -28.28 -29.64 -8.00
N THR A 15 -29.57 -29.64 -8.38
CA THR A 15 -30.36 -30.86 -8.56
C THR A 15 -30.95 -30.86 -9.97
N ARG A 16 -30.78 -31.98 -10.68
CA ARG A 16 -31.14 -32.16 -12.09
C ARG A 16 -32.65 -32.12 -12.36
N LEU A 17 -32.93 -31.69 -13.60
CA LEU A 17 -34.02 -32.06 -14.53
C LEU A 17 -35.32 -31.23 -14.51
N GLY A 18 -35.63 -30.64 -15.68
CA GLY A 18 -36.96 -30.13 -16.03
C GLY A 18 -36.92 -28.96 -17.02
N SER A 19 -37.07 -29.26 -18.31
CA SER A 19 -37.20 -28.31 -19.42
C SER A 19 -38.54 -27.56 -19.37
N LEU A 20 -38.51 -26.22 -19.44
CA LEU A 20 -39.61 -25.40 -19.97
C LEU A 20 -39.08 -24.04 -20.45
N GLU A 21 -39.33 -23.70 -21.72
CA GLU A 21 -39.00 -22.41 -22.34
C GLU A 21 -39.98 -21.29 -21.97
N SER A 22 -39.47 -20.06 -21.82
CA SER A 22 -40.05 -18.74 -22.18
C SER A 22 -39.60 -17.61 -21.21
N PRO A 23 -39.74 -16.32 -21.58
CA PRO A 23 -39.06 -15.61 -22.66
C PRO A 23 -38.07 -14.56 -22.11
N HIS A 24 -37.18 -14.09 -22.99
CA HIS A 24 -36.11 -13.12 -22.78
C HIS A 24 -36.43 -11.97 -21.80
N ALA A 25 -35.75 -11.96 -20.66
CA ALA A 25 -35.46 -10.75 -19.90
C ALA A 25 -34.04 -10.31 -20.27
N GLU A 26 -33.92 -9.17 -20.95
CA GLU A 26 -32.65 -8.52 -21.23
C GLU A 26 -31.97 -8.15 -19.90
N SER A 27 -30.88 -8.84 -19.57
CA SER A 27 -29.96 -8.40 -18.54
C SER A 27 -29.20 -7.20 -19.09
N SER A 28 -29.56 -6.00 -18.63
CA SER A 28 -28.83 -4.78 -18.94
C SER A 28 -27.42 -4.88 -18.37
N ASP A 29 -26.44 -5.16 -19.21
CA ASP A 29 -25.03 -5.02 -18.88
C ASP A 29 -24.75 -3.53 -18.55
N PRO A 30 -24.36 -3.18 -17.31
CA PRO A 30 -24.06 -1.80 -16.97
C PRO A 30 -22.82 -1.27 -17.70
N PHE A 31 -22.03 -2.14 -18.34
CA PHE A 31 -20.78 -1.83 -19.00
C PHE A 31 -20.73 -2.46 -20.39
N GLY A 32 -21.49 -1.88 -21.33
CA GLY A 32 -21.62 -2.42 -22.69
C GLY A 32 -20.30 -2.78 -23.40
N HIS A 33 -20.40 -3.65 -24.42
CA HIS A 33 -19.28 -4.22 -25.18
C HIS A 33 -18.24 -3.19 -25.67
N PRO A 34 -16.96 -3.58 -25.74
CA PRO A 34 -15.86 -2.68 -26.10
C PRO A 34 -15.85 -2.45 -27.62
N GLU A 35 -16.42 -1.34 -28.10
CA GLU A 35 -16.14 -0.83 -29.46
C GLU A 35 -16.03 0.71 -29.52
N SER A 36 -15.09 1.14 -30.37
CA SER A 36 -14.52 2.49 -30.59
C SER A 36 -13.67 3.06 -29.43
N SER A 37 -12.36 2.96 -29.60
CA SER A 37 -11.36 3.54 -28.70
C SER A 37 -11.47 5.06 -28.67
N LEU A 38 -11.96 5.61 -27.57
CA LEU A 38 -11.62 6.99 -27.20
C LEU A 38 -10.08 7.06 -27.18
N GLY A 39 -9.52 8.04 -27.90
CA GLY A 39 -8.07 8.22 -27.96
C GLY A 39 -7.51 8.50 -26.56
N ASP A 40 -6.31 7.99 -26.28
CA ASP A 40 -5.62 8.20 -24.99
C ASP A 40 -5.43 9.69 -24.65
N ASP A 41 -5.49 10.59 -25.64
CA ASP A 41 -5.24 12.03 -25.46
C ASP A 41 -6.31 12.75 -24.58
N ASP A 42 -7.53 12.22 -24.43
CA ASP A 42 -8.57 12.82 -23.57
C ASP A 42 -8.72 12.12 -22.19
N THR A 43 -7.84 11.17 -21.87
CA THR A 43 -7.95 10.36 -20.65
C THR A 43 -7.15 10.96 -19.49
N GLU A 44 -7.85 11.49 -18.49
CA GLU A 44 -7.26 11.97 -17.23
C GLU A 44 -7.07 10.82 -16.23
N LEU A 45 -5.91 10.78 -15.59
CA LEU A 45 -5.59 9.85 -14.49
C LEU A 45 -6.10 10.39 -13.16
N LEU A 46 -6.99 9.65 -12.50
CA LEU A 46 -7.58 10.02 -11.21
C LEU A 46 -6.84 9.40 -10.03
N SER A 47 -6.32 8.18 -10.19
CA SER A 47 -5.55 7.49 -9.15
C SER A 47 -4.63 6.40 -9.67
N VAL A 48 -3.63 6.06 -8.86
CA VAL A 48 -2.79 4.87 -9.01
C VAL A 48 -2.72 4.12 -7.69
N SER A 49 -2.78 2.79 -7.74
CA SER A 49 -2.74 1.91 -6.56
C SER A 49 -2.02 0.62 -6.90
N TRP A 50 -1.17 0.17 -5.98
CA TRP A 50 -0.55 -1.16 -6.09
C TRP A 50 -1.55 -2.26 -5.78
N ASN A 51 -1.36 -3.42 -6.38
CA ASN A 51 -1.84 -4.65 -5.76
C ASN A 51 -0.95 -5.04 -4.56
N GLN A 52 -1.38 -6.04 -3.81
CA GLN A 52 -0.82 -6.42 -2.51
C GLN A 52 0.62 -6.91 -2.56
N ASP A 53 1.05 -7.50 -3.68
CA ASP A 53 2.40 -8.04 -3.88
C ASP A 53 3.30 -7.13 -4.74
N TYR A 54 2.82 -5.93 -5.07
CA TYR A 54 3.47 -4.96 -5.94
C TYR A 54 3.77 -5.44 -7.38
N GLY A 55 3.26 -6.62 -7.76
CA GLY A 55 3.45 -7.17 -9.10
C GLY A 55 2.60 -6.49 -10.16
N CYS A 56 1.55 -5.78 -9.76
CA CYS A 56 0.65 -5.02 -10.64
C CYS A 56 0.29 -3.68 -10.00
N PHE A 57 -0.19 -2.75 -10.82
CA PHE A 57 -0.87 -1.56 -10.35
C PHE A 57 -2.13 -1.28 -11.16
N ALA A 58 -3.12 -0.67 -10.52
CA ALA A 58 -4.30 -0.14 -11.16
C ALA A 58 -4.16 1.36 -11.38
N ALA A 59 -4.71 1.83 -12.50
CA ALA A 59 -4.83 3.22 -12.87
C ALA A 59 -6.32 3.54 -13.05
N GLY A 60 -6.90 4.27 -12.10
CA GLY A 60 -8.27 4.78 -12.22
C GLY A 60 -8.27 6.02 -13.11
N THR A 61 -9.14 6.07 -14.12
CA THR A 61 -9.21 7.17 -15.09
C THR A 61 -10.57 7.85 -15.05
N CYS A 62 -10.71 9.00 -15.71
CA CYS A 62 -11.99 9.69 -15.87
C CYS A 62 -13.02 8.94 -16.75
N HIS A 63 -12.58 7.88 -17.45
CA HIS A 63 -13.40 7.04 -18.33
C HIS A 63 -13.25 5.54 -17.99
N GLY A 64 -13.05 5.19 -16.72
CA GLY A 64 -12.95 3.79 -16.29
C GLY A 64 -11.64 3.49 -15.57
N PHE A 65 -10.96 2.42 -15.96
CA PHE A 65 -9.69 2.02 -15.34
C PHE A 65 -8.83 1.10 -16.23
N ARG A 66 -7.54 1.02 -15.89
CA ARG A 66 -6.54 0.14 -16.53
C ARG A 66 -5.74 -0.58 -15.46
N ILE A 67 -5.26 -1.79 -15.76
CA ILE A 67 -4.41 -2.61 -14.90
C ILE A 67 -3.14 -2.95 -15.66
N TYR A 68 -2.00 -2.75 -15.02
CA TYR A 68 -0.68 -2.98 -15.58
C TYR A 68 0.06 -4.03 -14.76
N ASN A 69 0.73 -4.96 -15.44
CA ASN A 69 1.76 -5.79 -14.85
C ASN A 69 3.07 -5.01 -14.79
N CYS A 70 3.79 -5.16 -13.67
CA CYS A 70 5.05 -4.47 -13.48
C CYS A 70 6.21 -5.16 -14.22
N ASP A 71 6.27 -6.49 -14.30
CA ASP A 71 7.42 -7.22 -14.87
C ASP A 71 6.98 -8.48 -15.65
N PRO A 72 7.13 -8.51 -16.99
CA PRO A 72 7.49 -7.38 -17.85
C PRO A 72 6.40 -6.29 -17.81
N PHE A 73 6.78 -5.03 -18.01
CA PHE A 73 5.81 -3.94 -18.04
C PHE A 73 4.80 -4.15 -19.19
N ARG A 74 3.51 -4.23 -18.85
CA ARG A 74 2.45 -4.41 -19.85
C ARG A 74 1.08 -4.04 -19.29
N GLU A 75 0.25 -3.36 -20.09
CA GLU A 75 -1.19 -3.28 -19.82
C GLU A 75 -1.82 -4.68 -19.95
N THR A 76 -2.30 -5.23 -18.84
CA THR A 76 -2.94 -6.55 -18.83
C THR A 76 -4.43 -6.47 -19.10
N PHE A 77 -5.05 -5.35 -18.75
CA PHE A 77 -6.49 -5.23 -18.74
C PHE A 77 -6.94 -3.76 -18.71
N ARG A 78 -8.04 -3.44 -19.39
CA ARG A 78 -8.70 -2.14 -19.31
C ARG A 78 -10.22 -2.26 -19.42
N ARG A 79 -10.93 -1.34 -18.77
CA ARG A 79 -12.37 -1.13 -18.92
C ARG A 79 -12.61 0.35 -19.16
N ASP A 80 -13.14 0.65 -20.33
CA ASP A 80 -13.52 2.00 -20.72
C ASP A 80 -15.03 2.20 -20.52
N LEU A 81 -15.40 3.35 -19.97
CA LEU A 81 -16.77 3.77 -19.69
C LEU A 81 -17.15 4.92 -20.62
N LYS A 82 -18.40 4.90 -21.11
CA LYS A 82 -18.96 6.00 -21.90
C LYS A 82 -19.01 7.32 -21.13
N SER A 83 -19.22 7.24 -19.82
CA SER A 83 -19.29 8.37 -18.91
C SER A 83 -18.91 7.95 -17.50
N GLY A 84 -18.09 8.76 -16.85
CA GLY A 84 -17.65 8.53 -15.48
C GLY A 84 -16.39 7.66 -15.38
N GLY A 85 -15.69 7.83 -14.27
CA GLY A 85 -14.42 7.19 -13.99
C GLY A 85 -14.30 6.68 -12.57
N PHE A 86 -13.21 5.99 -12.26
CA PHE A 86 -12.96 5.47 -10.92
C PHE A 86 -11.84 6.23 -10.24
N GLY A 87 -12.15 6.77 -9.05
CA GLY A 87 -11.17 7.41 -8.18
C GLY A 87 -10.46 6.39 -7.29
N ILE A 88 -11.08 5.24 -7.02
CA ILE A 88 -10.46 4.13 -6.29
C ILE A 88 -10.67 2.85 -7.09
N VAL A 89 -9.56 2.17 -7.39
CA VAL A 89 -9.54 0.84 -8.01
C VAL A 89 -8.61 -0.02 -7.16
N GLU A 90 -9.16 -0.82 -6.25
CA GLU A 90 -8.38 -1.68 -5.36
C GLU A 90 -8.44 -3.12 -5.88
N MET A 91 -7.28 -3.68 -6.20
CA MET A 91 -7.17 -5.06 -6.68
C MET A 91 -7.21 -6.04 -5.51
N LEU A 92 -7.70 -7.26 -5.74
CA LEU A 92 -7.41 -8.41 -4.87
C LEU A 92 -6.35 -9.29 -5.52
N PHE A 93 -5.09 -9.04 -5.19
CA PHE A 93 -3.90 -9.62 -5.80
C PHE A 93 -3.96 -9.52 -7.33
N ARG A 94 -3.86 -10.65 -8.03
CA ARG A 94 -4.01 -10.79 -9.49
C ARG A 94 -5.30 -11.52 -9.85
N SER A 95 -6.31 -11.50 -8.97
CA SER A 95 -7.62 -12.09 -9.26
C SER A 95 -8.47 -11.17 -10.14
N ASN A 96 -9.61 -11.68 -10.58
CA ASN A 96 -10.67 -10.97 -11.28
C ASN A 96 -11.52 -10.07 -10.36
N ILE A 97 -11.20 -9.98 -9.07
CA ILE A 97 -11.97 -9.23 -8.08
C ILE A 97 -11.35 -7.85 -7.86
N LEU A 98 -12.19 -6.82 -7.99
CA LEU A 98 -11.83 -5.42 -7.79
C LEU A 98 -12.83 -4.76 -6.83
N ALA A 99 -12.36 -3.80 -6.04
CA ALA A 99 -13.24 -2.84 -5.38
C ALA A 99 -13.15 -1.48 -6.07
N LEU A 100 -14.29 -0.96 -6.50
CA LEU A 100 -14.42 0.25 -7.30
C LEU A 100 -15.20 1.31 -6.54
N VAL A 101 -14.69 2.54 -6.56
CA VAL A 101 -15.40 3.75 -6.09
C VAL A 101 -15.29 4.80 -7.17
N GLY A 102 -16.41 5.41 -7.54
CA GLY A 102 -16.42 6.42 -8.59
C GLY A 102 -15.60 7.66 -8.21
N GLY A 103 -15.03 8.31 -9.22
CA GLY A 103 -14.28 9.54 -9.10
C GLY A 103 -14.54 10.48 -10.28
N GLY A 104 -14.17 11.75 -10.12
CA GLY A 104 -14.39 12.78 -11.15
C GLY A 104 -15.88 13.10 -11.36
N ALA A 105 -16.26 13.44 -12.59
CA ALA A 105 -17.63 13.79 -12.98
C ALA A 105 -18.55 12.54 -13.14
N ASN A 106 -18.40 11.54 -12.28
CA ASN A 106 -19.13 10.28 -12.38
C ASN A 106 -20.49 10.35 -11.67
N THR A 107 -21.57 10.42 -12.45
CA THR A 107 -22.95 10.42 -11.92
C THR A 107 -23.51 9.01 -11.69
N HIS A 108 -22.95 7.98 -12.33
CA HIS A 108 -23.42 6.60 -12.22
C HIS A 108 -22.84 5.88 -11.00
N TYR A 109 -21.62 6.24 -10.61
CA TYR A 109 -20.91 5.64 -9.49
C TYR A 109 -20.55 6.74 -8.48
N PRO A 110 -21.33 6.90 -7.40
CA PRO A 110 -21.10 7.98 -6.45
C PRO A 110 -19.90 7.67 -5.53
N PRO A 111 -19.18 8.69 -5.03
CA PRO A 111 -17.95 8.52 -4.24
C PRO A 111 -18.17 7.91 -2.84
N ASN A 112 -19.43 7.80 -2.41
CA ASN A 112 -19.84 7.19 -1.14
C ASN A 112 -20.30 5.73 -1.29
N LYS A 113 -20.13 5.12 -2.47
CA LYS A 113 -20.48 3.71 -2.74
C LYS A 113 -19.25 2.92 -3.15
N VAL A 114 -19.07 1.75 -2.52
CA VAL A 114 -18.08 0.73 -2.94
C VAL A 114 -18.82 -0.35 -3.71
N MET A 115 -18.31 -0.70 -4.89
CA MET A 115 -18.74 -1.88 -5.65
C MET A 115 -17.65 -2.94 -5.61
N ILE A 116 -18.01 -4.16 -5.25
CA ILE A 116 -17.17 -5.33 -5.42
C ILE A 116 -17.52 -5.93 -6.78
N TRP A 117 -16.57 -5.86 -7.71
CA TRP A 117 -16.72 -6.23 -9.09
C TRP A 117 -16.01 -7.56 -9.35
N ASP A 118 -16.72 -8.51 -9.96
CA ASP A 118 -16.13 -9.69 -10.56
C ASP A 118 -16.03 -9.46 -12.07
N ASP A 119 -14.81 -9.30 -12.55
CA ASP A 119 -14.59 -8.99 -13.95
C ASP A 119 -14.78 -10.18 -14.90
N HIS A 120 -14.42 -11.38 -14.45
CA HIS A 120 -14.62 -12.60 -15.21
C HIS A 120 -16.11 -12.84 -15.47
N GLN A 121 -16.96 -12.54 -14.48
CA GLN A 121 -18.41 -12.61 -14.61
C GLN A 121 -19.04 -11.31 -15.15
N SER A 122 -18.23 -10.25 -15.32
CA SER A 122 -18.66 -8.92 -15.72
C SER A 122 -19.88 -8.43 -14.93
N ARG A 123 -19.84 -8.58 -13.59
CA ARG A 123 -20.95 -8.16 -12.74
C ARG A 123 -20.50 -7.66 -11.36
N CYS A 124 -21.33 -6.80 -10.79
CA CYS A 124 -21.22 -6.40 -9.40
C CYS A 124 -21.70 -7.55 -8.50
N ILE A 125 -20.85 -8.01 -7.59
CA ILE A 125 -21.13 -9.09 -6.65
C ILE A 125 -21.45 -8.59 -5.24
N GLY A 126 -21.24 -7.30 -4.96
CA GLY A 126 -21.64 -6.68 -3.70
C GLY A 126 -21.54 -5.16 -3.74
N GLU A 127 -22.44 -4.48 -3.03
CA GLU A 127 -22.44 -3.02 -2.92
C GLU A 127 -22.53 -2.56 -1.46
N PHE A 128 -21.74 -1.54 -1.13
CA PHE A 128 -21.75 -0.90 0.17
C PHE A 128 -22.00 0.61 -0.01
N ALA A 129 -23.07 1.12 0.61
CA ALA A 129 -23.39 2.55 0.59
C ALA A 129 -23.14 3.21 1.95
N PHE A 130 -22.45 4.34 1.93
CA PHE A 130 -22.09 5.12 3.12
C PHE A 130 -22.69 6.52 3.07
N ARG A 131 -22.74 7.18 4.23
CA ARG A 131 -23.25 8.57 4.35
C ARG A 131 -22.22 9.65 4.04
N SER A 132 -20.96 9.24 3.85
CA SER A 132 -19.85 10.10 3.48
C SER A 132 -19.00 9.41 2.44
N ASP A 133 -18.17 10.18 1.75
CA ASP A 133 -17.27 9.67 0.73
C ASP A 133 -16.31 8.62 1.30
N VAL A 134 -16.06 7.61 0.47
CA VAL A 134 -15.07 6.57 0.72
C VAL A 134 -13.70 7.14 0.40
N ARG A 135 -12.79 7.07 1.37
CA ARG A 135 -11.41 7.58 1.25
C ARG A 135 -10.44 6.52 0.75
N ALA A 136 -10.68 5.25 1.09
CA ALA A 136 -9.92 4.12 0.57
C ALA A 136 -10.68 2.80 0.76
N VAL A 137 -10.31 1.79 -0.02
CA VAL A 137 -10.71 0.39 0.18
C VAL A 137 -9.42 -0.44 0.27
N ARG A 138 -9.39 -1.44 1.14
CA ARG A 138 -8.33 -2.47 1.17
C ARG A 138 -8.97 -3.84 1.11
N LEU A 139 -8.42 -4.70 0.26
CA LEU A 139 -8.91 -6.06 0.09
C LEU A 139 -7.91 -7.09 0.64
N ARG A 140 -8.47 -8.13 1.23
CA ARG A 140 -7.83 -9.40 1.59
C ARG A 140 -8.79 -10.52 1.16
N ARG A 141 -8.30 -11.77 1.08
CA ARG A 141 -9.12 -12.92 0.63
C ARG A 141 -10.37 -13.16 1.51
N ASP A 142 -10.31 -12.74 2.77
CA ASP A 142 -11.32 -12.91 3.80
C ASP A 142 -11.90 -11.58 4.31
N LEU A 143 -11.32 -10.42 3.95
CA LEU A 143 -11.75 -9.12 4.46
C LEU A 143 -11.93 -8.06 3.37
N ILE A 144 -12.97 -7.23 3.55
CA ILE A 144 -13.15 -5.95 2.85
C ILE A 144 -13.04 -4.84 3.89
N VAL A 145 -12.08 -3.94 3.73
CA VAL A 145 -11.90 -2.81 4.62
C VAL A 145 -12.24 -1.52 3.90
N VAL A 146 -13.26 -0.80 4.37
CA VAL A 146 -13.69 0.49 3.82
C VAL A 146 -13.32 1.60 4.78
N VAL A 147 -12.56 2.58 4.30
CA VAL A 147 -12.07 3.72 5.08
C VAL A 147 -12.89 4.96 4.74
N LEU A 148 -13.57 5.52 5.72
CA LEU A 148 -14.14 6.86 5.70
C LEU A 148 -13.22 7.82 6.47
N GLU A 149 -13.60 9.10 6.54
CA GLU A 149 -12.76 10.11 7.19
C GLU A 149 -12.58 9.90 8.71
N HIS A 150 -13.58 9.38 9.43
CA HIS A 150 -13.50 9.18 10.88
C HIS A 150 -13.75 7.74 11.32
N ARG A 151 -13.99 6.84 10.37
CA ARG A 151 -14.39 5.45 10.65
C ARG A 151 -13.83 4.52 9.60
N ILE A 152 -13.45 3.33 10.05
CA ILE A 152 -13.08 2.20 9.20
C ILE A 152 -14.06 1.07 9.48
N TYR A 153 -14.63 0.50 8.42
CA TYR A 153 -15.51 -0.65 8.47
C TYR A 153 -14.77 -1.86 7.93
N VAL A 154 -14.80 -2.97 8.67
CA VAL A 154 -14.18 -4.24 8.28
C VAL A 154 -15.30 -5.25 8.11
N TYR A 155 -15.46 -5.76 6.89
CA TYR A 155 -16.46 -6.76 6.54
C TYR A 155 -15.81 -8.10 6.23
N ASP A 156 -16.53 -9.19 6.48
CA ASP A 156 -16.22 -10.51 5.97
C ASP A 156 -16.40 -10.52 4.45
N PHE A 157 -15.43 -11.06 3.71
CA PHE A 157 -15.51 -11.09 2.25
C PHE A 157 -16.57 -12.07 1.73
N THR A 158 -16.82 -13.16 2.47
CA THR A 158 -17.67 -14.27 2.02
C THR A 158 -19.16 -13.93 2.12
N ASP A 159 -19.59 -13.41 3.27
CA ASP A 159 -21.01 -13.12 3.54
C ASP A 159 -21.33 -11.63 3.67
N LEU A 160 -20.33 -10.77 3.48
CA LEU A 160 -20.43 -9.31 3.53
C LEU A 160 -20.87 -8.77 4.90
N LYS A 161 -20.84 -9.57 5.97
CA LYS A 161 -21.21 -9.10 7.31
C LYS A 161 -20.17 -8.14 7.86
N LEU A 162 -20.64 -7.12 8.56
CA LEU A 162 -19.79 -6.20 9.30
C LEU A 162 -19.16 -6.93 10.51
N LEU A 163 -17.83 -7.03 10.53
CA LEU A 163 -17.06 -7.64 11.61
C LEU A 163 -16.61 -6.58 12.64
N HIS A 164 -16.04 -5.48 12.16
CA HIS A 164 -15.52 -4.42 13.03
C HIS A 164 -15.87 -3.02 12.51
N GLN A 165 -16.10 -2.12 13.47
CA GLN A 165 -16.21 -0.69 13.23
C GLN A 165 -15.17 0.02 14.10
N ILE A 166 -14.20 0.65 13.47
CA ILE A 166 -13.04 1.27 14.09
C ILE A 166 -13.16 2.78 13.95
N GLU A 167 -13.13 3.52 15.05
CA GLU A 167 -13.07 4.97 15.05
C GLU A 167 -11.63 5.46 14.92
N THR A 168 -11.42 6.50 14.11
CA THR A 168 -10.12 7.13 13.87
C THR A 168 -10.23 8.63 14.09
N LEU A 169 -9.09 9.27 14.35
CA LEU A 169 -8.96 10.71 14.07
C LEU A 169 -9.25 10.98 12.57
N ALA A 170 -9.44 12.24 12.20
CA ALA A 170 -9.61 12.65 10.81
C ALA A 170 -8.54 11.99 9.91
N ASN A 171 -9.03 11.21 8.94
CA ASN A 171 -8.27 10.39 8.01
C ASN A 171 -8.63 10.78 6.56
N PRO A 172 -8.41 12.04 6.14
CA PRO A 172 -8.82 12.51 4.82
C PRO A 172 -8.08 11.82 3.67
N LYS A 173 -6.90 11.25 3.94
CA LYS A 173 -6.09 10.49 2.97
C LYS A 173 -6.45 9.00 2.90
N GLY A 174 -7.42 8.52 3.69
CA GLY A 174 -7.82 7.12 3.70
C GLY A 174 -6.71 6.15 4.13
N LEU A 175 -5.84 6.58 5.05
CA LEU A 175 -4.70 5.78 5.50
C LEU A 175 -5.16 4.51 6.21
N SER A 176 -4.84 3.37 5.62
CA SER A 176 -4.90 2.04 6.23
C SER A 176 -4.02 1.08 5.41
N CYS A 177 -3.52 0.03 6.06
CA CYS A 177 -2.87 -1.09 5.40
C CYS A 177 -3.20 -2.40 6.12
N LEU A 178 -3.19 -3.49 5.35
CA LEU A 178 -3.50 -4.84 5.80
C LEU A 178 -2.27 -5.74 5.63
N SER A 179 -2.15 -6.74 6.50
CA SER A 179 -1.30 -7.90 6.22
C SER A 179 -2.03 -8.87 5.29
N HIS A 180 -1.26 -9.64 4.53
CA HIS A 180 -1.76 -10.50 3.46
C HIS A 180 -1.23 -11.94 3.52
N HIS A 181 -0.43 -12.27 4.54
CA HIS A 181 -0.02 -13.64 4.84
C HIS A 181 -1.20 -14.46 5.37
N SER A 182 -1.29 -15.75 5.05
CA SER A 182 -2.43 -16.60 5.40
C SER A 182 -2.64 -16.74 6.91
N ASN A 183 -1.54 -16.76 7.67
CA ASN A 183 -1.56 -17.06 9.11
C ASN A 183 -1.71 -15.81 9.99
N THR A 184 -1.66 -14.61 9.39
CA THR A 184 -1.76 -13.34 10.13
C THR A 184 -2.88 -12.50 9.55
N SER A 185 -3.57 -11.75 10.40
CA SER A 185 -4.61 -10.80 9.98
C SER A 185 -4.44 -9.55 10.81
N VAL A 186 -3.68 -8.60 10.25
CA VAL A 186 -3.26 -7.36 10.91
C VAL A 186 -3.74 -6.17 10.10
N LEU A 187 -4.37 -5.19 10.75
CA LEU A 187 -4.74 -3.90 10.17
C LEU A 187 -4.03 -2.78 10.93
N ALA A 188 -3.37 -1.87 10.22
CA ALA A 188 -2.85 -0.65 10.80
C ALA A 188 -3.54 0.59 10.21
N CYS A 189 -3.90 1.54 11.07
CA CYS A 189 -4.58 2.78 10.71
C CYS A 189 -4.27 3.90 11.71
N PRO A 190 -4.54 5.19 11.38
CA PRO A 190 -4.42 6.26 12.36
C PRO A 190 -5.24 6.00 13.63
N GLY A 191 -4.66 6.28 14.79
CA GLY A 191 -5.36 6.20 16.08
C GLY A 191 -6.28 7.39 16.33
N LEU A 192 -6.70 7.57 17.59
CA LEU A 192 -7.54 8.69 18.01
C LEU A 192 -6.74 9.94 18.37
N HIS A 193 -5.41 9.82 18.47
CA HIS A 193 -4.53 10.93 18.81
C HIS A 193 -3.56 11.25 17.68
N ARG A 194 -3.11 12.51 17.65
CA ARG A 194 -2.15 13.01 16.66
C ARG A 194 -0.89 12.15 16.67
N GLY A 195 -0.55 11.59 15.51
CA GLY A 195 0.65 10.78 15.31
C GLY A 195 0.64 9.41 15.99
N GLN A 196 -0.51 8.98 16.51
CA GLN A 196 -0.74 7.63 16.98
C GLN A 196 -1.17 6.73 15.81
N VAL A 197 -0.72 5.48 15.81
CA VAL A 197 -1.20 4.41 14.94
C VAL A 197 -1.87 3.34 15.80
N ARG A 198 -3.07 2.91 15.39
CA ARG A 198 -3.78 1.75 15.93
C ARG A 198 -3.44 0.55 15.06
N VAL A 199 -3.02 -0.54 15.69
CA VAL A 199 -2.74 -1.83 15.05
C VAL A 199 -3.67 -2.88 15.64
N GLU A 200 -4.50 -3.47 14.80
CA GLU A 200 -5.41 -4.57 15.15
C GLU A 200 -4.84 -5.89 14.68
N HIS A 201 -4.63 -6.82 15.59
CA HIS A 201 -4.31 -8.22 15.30
C HIS A 201 -5.59 -9.04 15.44
N PHE A 202 -6.38 -9.16 14.38
CA PHE A 202 -7.69 -9.81 14.42
C PHE A 202 -7.61 -11.28 14.85
N GLY A 203 -6.61 -12.02 14.35
CA GLY A 203 -6.39 -13.42 14.71
C GLY A 203 -6.05 -13.61 16.20
N LEU A 204 -5.34 -12.66 16.80
CA LEU A 204 -4.96 -12.69 18.22
C LEU A 204 -5.94 -11.95 19.13
N LYS A 205 -6.91 -11.23 18.55
CA LYS A 205 -7.83 -10.32 19.25
C LYS A 205 -7.10 -9.30 20.12
N VAL A 206 -5.98 -8.79 19.62
CA VAL A 206 -5.12 -7.81 20.32
C VAL A 206 -5.10 -6.51 19.56
N THR A 207 -5.34 -5.40 20.28
CA THR A 207 -5.16 -4.05 19.76
C THR A 207 -3.92 -3.41 20.38
N LYS A 208 -3.11 -2.73 19.56
CA LYS A 208 -1.94 -1.95 19.99
C LYS A 208 -2.07 -0.51 19.52
N PHE A 209 -1.60 0.41 20.37
CA PHE A 209 -1.55 1.84 20.06
C PHE A 209 -0.08 2.29 20.13
N ILE A 210 0.46 2.68 18.98
CA ILE A 210 1.85 3.10 18.83
C ILE A 210 1.88 4.63 18.72
N ILE A 211 2.58 5.29 19.63
CA ILE A 211 2.86 6.74 19.53
C ILE A 211 4.02 6.93 18.54
N ALA A 212 3.69 6.92 17.25
CA ALA A 212 4.70 6.82 16.19
C ALA A 212 5.39 8.16 15.92
N HIS A 213 4.65 9.27 15.98
CA HIS A 213 5.15 10.61 15.66
C HIS A 213 4.49 11.69 16.51
N ASP A 214 5.16 12.84 16.64
CA ASP A 214 4.56 14.01 17.30
C ASP A 214 3.56 14.74 16.40
N SER A 215 3.47 14.42 15.11
CA SER A 215 2.61 15.08 14.11
C SER A 215 1.72 14.05 13.42
N HIS A 216 0.66 14.48 12.72
CA HIS A 216 -0.26 13.57 12.04
C HIS A 216 0.48 12.56 11.15
N ILE A 217 -0.03 11.33 11.11
CA ILE A 217 0.49 10.30 10.21
C ILE A 217 0.17 10.73 8.78
N ALA A 218 1.17 10.66 7.91
CA ALA A 218 1.03 10.98 6.49
C ALA A 218 1.08 9.72 5.62
N CYS A 219 1.80 8.68 6.07
CA CYS A 219 1.94 7.42 5.35
C CYS A 219 2.24 6.28 6.33
N LEU A 220 1.74 5.08 6.03
CA LEU A 220 1.99 3.86 6.80
C LEU A 220 1.93 2.63 5.88
N THR A 221 2.76 1.63 6.14
CA THR A 221 2.73 0.33 5.44
C THR A 221 3.13 -0.80 6.39
N LEU A 222 2.53 -1.97 6.21
CA LEU A 222 2.89 -3.21 6.89
C LEU A 222 3.75 -4.08 5.97
N THR A 223 4.50 -5.02 6.56
CA THR A 223 4.97 -6.21 5.86
C THR A 223 3.82 -7.16 5.56
N MET A 224 3.99 -8.08 4.60
CA MET A 224 2.95 -9.06 4.22
C MET A 224 2.48 -9.91 5.41
N ASP A 225 3.38 -10.24 6.33
CA ASP A 225 3.09 -10.95 7.58
C ASP A 225 2.47 -10.06 8.67
N GLY A 226 2.50 -8.73 8.52
CA GLY A 226 2.02 -7.77 9.50
C GLY A 226 2.91 -7.61 10.72
N LEU A 227 4.15 -8.14 10.73
CA LEU A 227 5.06 -8.08 11.89
C LEU A 227 5.77 -6.73 12.01
N LEU A 228 6.03 -6.06 10.90
CA LEU A 228 6.67 -4.75 10.87
C LEU A 228 5.72 -3.68 10.32
N LEU A 229 5.79 -2.50 10.92
CA LEU A 229 5.07 -1.31 10.50
C LEU A 229 6.07 -0.18 10.24
N ALA A 230 6.09 0.35 9.02
CA ALA A 230 6.79 1.59 8.70
C ALA A 230 5.79 2.76 8.69
N THR A 231 6.22 3.91 9.23
CA THR A 231 5.37 5.12 9.33
C THR A 231 6.16 6.38 9.03
N ALA A 232 5.48 7.35 8.44
CA ALA A 232 5.96 8.72 8.29
C ALA A 232 4.87 9.71 8.69
N SER A 233 5.27 10.85 9.25
CA SER A 233 4.36 11.95 9.60
C SER A 233 4.30 13.03 8.54
N THR A 234 3.41 14.00 8.73
CA THR A 234 3.30 15.22 7.89
C THR A 234 4.52 16.14 7.95
N LYS A 235 5.47 15.89 8.86
CA LYS A 235 6.81 16.49 8.80
C LYS A 235 7.68 15.83 7.73
N GLY A 236 7.51 14.52 7.50
CA GLY A 236 8.19 13.75 6.46
C GLY A 236 9.72 13.70 6.54
N THR A 237 10.33 14.18 7.62
CA THR A 237 11.80 14.16 7.80
C THR A 237 12.32 12.80 8.23
N LEU A 238 11.48 12.03 8.94
CA LEU A 238 11.82 10.76 9.55
C LEU A 238 10.82 9.70 9.12
N ILE A 239 11.32 8.49 8.93
CA ILE A 239 10.54 7.28 8.73
C ILE A 239 10.93 6.31 9.85
N ARG A 240 9.94 5.74 10.52
CA ARG A 240 10.14 4.88 11.69
C ARG A 240 9.55 3.51 11.46
N ILE A 241 10.31 2.49 11.85
CA ILE A 241 9.95 1.09 11.76
C ILE A 241 9.65 0.58 13.16
N PHE A 242 8.53 -0.11 13.32
CA PHE A 242 8.03 -0.64 14.58
C PHE A 242 7.74 -2.12 14.49
N ASN A 243 7.90 -2.82 15.62
CA ASN A 243 7.33 -4.14 15.82
C ASN A 243 5.84 -3.97 16.15
N THR A 244 4.96 -4.69 15.44
CA THR A 244 3.51 -4.54 15.60
C THR A 244 2.94 -5.25 16.82
N MET A 245 3.66 -6.24 17.37
CA MET A 245 3.24 -7.04 18.52
C MET A 245 3.45 -6.30 19.85
N ASP A 246 4.64 -5.75 20.06
CA ASP A 246 4.97 -5.02 21.30
C ASP A 246 4.92 -3.49 21.15
N GLY A 247 4.89 -2.97 19.92
CA GLY A 247 4.86 -1.54 19.63
C GLY A 247 6.21 -0.84 19.74
N SER A 248 7.30 -1.59 19.94
CA SER A 248 8.65 -1.04 20.06
C SER A 248 9.13 -0.46 18.73
N ARG A 249 9.84 0.67 18.81
CA ARG A 249 10.51 1.28 17.64
C ARG A 249 11.83 0.56 17.39
N LEU A 250 11.92 -0.15 16.27
CA LEU A 250 13.08 -0.95 15.89
C LEU A 250 14.15 -0.12 15.19
N GLN A 251 13.74 0.79 14.30
CA GLN A 251 14.67 1.63 13.54
C GLN A 251 14.04 3.00 13.22
N GLU A 252 14.89 4.00 13.01
CA GLU A 252 14.51 5.32 12.52
C GLU A 252 15.52 5.76 11.46
N VAL A 253 15.01 6.10 10.28
CA VAL A 253 15.81 6.59 9.16
C VAL A 253 15.40 8.00 8.79
N ARG A 254 16.35 8.80 8.33
CA ARG A 254 16.17 10.20 7.98
C ARG A 254 16.14 10.37 6.47
N ARG A 255 14.98 10.79 5.96
CA ARG A 255 14.82 11.17 4.56
C ARG A 255 15.51 12.50 4.26
N GLY A 256 15.40 13.48 5.15
CA GLY A 256 16.06 14.78 4.97
C GLY A 256 15.95 15.69 6.19
N VAL A 257 16.57 16.87 6.09
CA VAL A 257 16.46 17.94 7.10
C VAL A 257 15.13 18.66 6.96
N ASP A 258 14.79 19.06 5.74
CA ASP A 258 13.61 19.87 5.45
C ASP A 258 12.34 19.04 5.45
N ARG A 259 11.22 19.68 5.77
CA ARG A 259 9.89 19.08 5.64
C ARG A 259 9.64 18.63 4.19
N ALA A 260 9.01 17.48 4.04
CA ALA A 260 8.54 16.97 2.74
C ALA A 260 7.19 16.27 2.91
N GLU A 261 6.34 16.38 1.91
CA GLU A 261 5.16 15.53 1.81
C GLU A 261 5.58 14.14 1.31
N ILE A 262 5.37 13.11 2.15
CA ILE A 262 5.61 11.72 1.76
C ILE A 262 4.44 11.20 0.94
N PHE A 263 4.72 10.73 -0.27
CA PHE A 263 3.72 10.18 -1.17
C PHE A 263 3.52 8.69 -0.99
N GLY A 264 4.61 7.94 -0.76
CA GLY A 264 4.56 6.51 -0.51
C GLY A 264 5.78 6.02 0.27
N VAL A 265 5.58 4.96 1.05
CA VAL A 265 6.66 4.15 1.63
C VAL A 265 6.39 2.69 1.30
N ALA A 266 7.45 1.93 1.01
CA ALA A 266 7.36 0.50 0.76
C ALA A 266 8.46 -0.24 1.52
N LEU A 267 8.15 -1.44 2.00
CA LEU A 267 9.11 -2.37 2.58
C LEU A 267 9.39 -3.46 1.54
N SER A 268 10.66 -3.85 1.38
CA SER A 268 10.99 -4.99 0.53
C SER A 268 10.42 -6.28 1.12
N PRO A 269 10.10 -7.30 0.31
CA PRO A 269 9.53 -8.55 0.81
C PRO A 269 10.39 -9.24 1.88
N ASN A 270 11.72 -9.12 1.79
CA ASN A 270 12.68 -9.64 2.76
C ASN A 270 12.96 -8.69 3.94
N ALA A 271 12.24 -7.58 4.04
CA ALA A 271 12.40 -6.53 5.05
C ALA A 271 13.84 -5.97 5.21
N GLN A 272 14.70 -6.12 4.19
CA GLN A 272 16.05 -5.57 4.17
C GLN A 272 16.10 -4.12 3.69
N TRP A 273 15.06 -3.65 3.02
CA TRP A 273 15.05 -2.33 2.39
C TRP A 273 13.74 -1.59 2.65
N LEU A 274 13.84 -0.27 2.75
CA LEU A 274 12.70 0.65 2.76
C LEU A 274 12.87 1.66 1.64
N ALA A 275 11.82 1.83 0.83
CA ALA A 275 11.73 2.87 -0.18
C ALA A 275 10.80 3.99 0.28
N ALA A 276 11.11 5.23 -0.08
CA ALA A 276 10.27 6.39 0.19
C ALA A 276 10.29 7.40 -0.96
N SER A 277 9.12 7.85 -1.40
CA SER A 277 8.94 8.96 -2.34
C SER A 277 8.36 10.19 -1.64
N SER A 278 8.70 11.37 -2.15
CA SER A 278 8.21 12.64 -1.62
C SER A 278 8.13 13.75 -2.66
N ASP A 279 7.55 14.88 -2.27
CA ASP A 279 7.50 16.14 -3.05
C ASP A 279 8.87 16.76 -3.35
N LYS A 280 9.97 16.18 -2.85
CA LYS A 280 11.35 16.63 -3.14
C LYS A 280 11.93 16.10 -4.45
N GLY A 281 11.15 15.32 -5.21
CA GLY A 281 11.61 14.76 -6.49
C GLY A 281 12.72 13.70 -6.33
N THR A 282 12.88 13.13 -5.14
CA THR A 282 13.85 12.08 -4.86
C THR A 282 13.17 10.86 -4.26
N VAL A 283 13.47 9.69 -4.82
CA VAL A 283 13.16 8.39 -4.22
C VAL A 283 14.37 7.96 -3.40
N HIS A 284 14.14 7.62 -2.14
CA HIS A 284 15.16 7.21 -1.19
C HIS A 284 15.03 5.73 -0.87
N ILE A 285 16.16 5.02 -0.84
CA ILE A 285 16.27 3.64 -0.33
C ILE A 285 17.08 3.65 0.95
N PHE A 286 16.61 2.93 1.96
CA PHE A 286 17.31 2.73 3.22
C PHE A 286 17.51 1.25 3.47
N SER A 287 18.71 0.89 3.91
CA SER A 287 19.03 -0.43 4.47
C SER A 287 18.35 -0.59 5.84
N LEU A 288 17.68 -1.72 6.04
CA LEU A 288 17.03 -2.06 7.29
C LEU A 288 17.87 -3.10 8.04
N ARG A 289 18.04 -2.87 9.33
CA ARG A 289 18.75 -3.78 10.25
C ARG A 289 17.78 -4.48 11.20
N VAL A 290 16.54 -4.62 10.76
CA VAL A 290 15.46 -5.18 11.55
C VAL A 290 15.47 -6.69 11.39
N ARG A 291 15.43 -7.40 12.51
CA ARG A 291 15.28 -8.86 12.51
C ARG A 291 13.80 -9.18 12.69
N VAL A 292 13.24 -9.90 11.73
CA VAL A 292 11.95 -10.56 11.92
C VAL A 292 12.26 -11.88 12.62
N PHE A 293 11.91 -12.00 13.90
CA PHE A 293 11.96 -13.29 14.58
C PHE A 293 10.84 -14.14 13.97
N GLY A 294 11.16 -15.10 13.10
CA GLY A 294 10.12 -15.92 12.48
C GLY A 294 10.51 -17.00 11.48
N GLU A 295 11.61 -16.90 10.72
CA GLU A 295 11.77 -17.83 9.58
C GLU A 295 13.14 -18.45 9.30
N ASP A 296 14.18 -18.20 10.11
CA ASP A 296 15.48 -18.88 9.95
C ASP A 296 16.00 -19.46 11.27
N ALA A 297 15.41 -20.58 11.69
CA ALA A 297 16.13 -21.54 12.53
C ALA A 297 16.62 -22.67 11.60
N PRO A 298 17.90 -22.68 11.19
CA PRO A 298 18.42 -23.82 10.45
C PRO A 298 18.43 -25.04 11.35
N ASN A 299 17.69 -26.08 10.95
CA ASN A 299 17.80 -27.43 11.49
C ASN A 299 19.23 -27.97 11.22
N HIS A 300 20.17 -27.66 12.10
CA HIS A 300 21.41 -28.42 12.19
C HIS A 300 21.25 -29.51 13.24
N ASN A 301 20.91 -30.70 12.75
CA ASN A 301 21.27 -31.95 13.41
C ASN A 301 22.80 -31.98 13.57
N ALA A 302 23.27 -31.83 14.81
CA ALA A 302 24.62 -32.23 15.19
C ALA A 302 24.58 -32.89 16.57
N SER A 303 24.68 -34.20 16.54
CA SER A 303 24.97 -35.11 17.65
C SER A 303 26.31 -34.82 18.33
N GLY A 304 26.37 -34.88 19.67
CA GLY A 304 27.58 -35.28 20.40
C GLY A 304 28.01 -34.46 21.62
N GLN A 305 27.73 -35.03 22.82
CA GLN A 305 28.54 -35.07 24.05
C GLN A 305 28.87 -33.80 24.89
N GLY A 306 28.36 -33.82 26.14
CA GLY A 306 29.16 -33.78 27.39
C GLY A 306 29.52 -32.41 28.03
N PRO A 307 29.73 -32.31 29.37
CA PRO A 307 29.12 -31.23 30.17
C PRO A 307 30.05 -30.30 31.00
N ALA A 308 29.42 -29.24 31.58
CA ALA A 308 29.76 -28.45 32.79
C ALA A 308 30.92 -27.41 32.69
N MET A 309 31.00 -26.27 33.40
CA MET A 309 30.13 -25.44 34.25
C MET A 309 30.85 -24.06 34.50
N VAL A 310 30.11 -22.95 34.39
CA VAL A 310 30.13 -21.68 35.19
C VAL A 310 31.45 -20.90 35.48
N HIS A 311 31.59 -19.66 34.94
CA HIS A 311 31.56 -18.40 35.72
C HIS A 311 31.73 -17.09 34.90
N SER A 312 30.85 -16.14 35.25
CA SER A 312 31.05 -14.68 35.35
C SER A 312 30.66 -13.74 34.19
N ASN A 313 29.67 -12.90 34.55
CA ASN A 313 29.54 -11.45 34.37
C ASN A 313 29.19 -10.84 33.01
N SER A 314 27.88 -10.65 32.84
CA SER A 314 27.20 -9.40 32.46
C SER A 314 28.01 -8.33 31.70
N SER A 315 27.73 -8.21 30.40
CA SER A 315 27.54 -6.95 29.68
C SER A 315 26.87 -7.25 28.34
N ASN A 316 25.90 -6.43 27.95
CA ASN A 316 25.04 -6.57 26.77
C ASN A 316 25.80 -6.95 25.49
N ALA A 317 25.67 -8.20 25.07
CA ALA A 317 25.95 -8.62 23.70
C ALA A 317 24.90 -9.66 23.31
N ILE A 318 23.82 -9.18 22.69
CA ILE A 318 23.00 -10.03 21.83
C ILE A 318 23.88 -10.34 20.63
N ASP A 319 24.54 -11.50 20.65
CA ASP A 319 25.33 -11.97 19.53
C ASP A 319 24.36 -12.21 18.37
N ALA A 320 24.50 -11.32 17.39
CA ALA A 320 23.51 -11.09 16.38
C ALA A 320 23.96 -11.87 15.14
N PHE A 321 23.39 -13.04 14.82
CA PHE A 321 23.57 -13.66 13.50
C PHE A 321 23.03 -12.73 12.40
N VAL A 322 23.90 -11.90 11.83
CA VAL A 322 23.62 -10.95 10.75
C VAL A 322 23.49 -11.75 9.46
N SER A 323 22.37 -11.64 8.74
CA SER A 323 22.35 -12.00 7.32
C SER A 323 23.22 -10.98 6.59
N GLN A 324 24.37 -11.45 6.10
CA GLN A 324 25.61 -10.69 6.02
C GLN A 324 25.90 -10.02 4.66
N SER A 325 24.90 -9.56 3.89
CA SER A 325 25.18 -9.07 2.53
C SER A 325 24.45 -7.81 2.07
N THR A 326 24.04 -6.91 2.97
CA THR A 326 23.50 -5.61 2.58
C THR A 326 24.36 -4.47 3.11
N GLY A 327 24.52 -3.42 2.29
CA GLY A 327 25.27 -2.24 2.64
C GLY A 327 24.66 -1.47 3.82
N ILE A 328 25.46 -0.60 4.43
CA ILE A 328 25.11 0.16 5.63
C ILE A 328 24.65 1.57 5.24
N ASN A 329 23.54 2.03 5.82
CA ASN A 329 23.12 3.44 5.68
C ASN A 329 24.25 4.39 6.09
N PRO A 330 24.55 5.43 5.29
CA PRO A 330 25.51 6.44 5.70
C PRO A 330 25.02 7.19 6.95
N SER A 331 25.97 7.52 7.82
CA SER A 331 25.77 8.45 8.94
C SER A 331 26.60 9.71 8.70
N SER A 332 26.27 10.82 9.35
CA SER A 332 27.09 12.03 9.19
C SER A 332 28.52 11.78 9.67
N SER A 333 29.50 12.33 8.95
CA SER A 333 30.91 12.30 9.35
C SER A 333 31.16 12.96 10.72
N LEU A 334 30.24 13.81 11.19
CA LEU A 334 30.29 14.44 12.52
C LEU A 334 29.56 13.63 13.62
N SER A 335 29.15 12.40 13.34
CA SER A 335 28.48 11.53 14.30
C SER A 335 29.34 11.17 15.53
N PHE A 336 30.67 11.36 15.46
CA PHE A 336 31.60 11.12 16.58
C PHE A 336 31.37 12.05 17.79
N MET A 337 30.71 13.21 17.61
CA MET A 337 30.37 14.14 18.70
C MET A 337 28.95 13.92 19.25
N LYS A 338 28.51 12.65 19.30
CA LYS A 338 27.18 12.26 19.79
C LYS A 338 26.98 12.77 21.23
N GLY A 339 25.97 13.62 21.43
CA GLY A 339 25.67 14.26 22.72
C GLY A 339 25.94 15.77 22.78
N ILE A 340 26.76 16.30 21.87
CA ILE A 340 27.06 17.74 21.75
C ILE A 340 26.36 18.34 20.52
N LEU A 341 26.27 17.58 19.43
CA LEU A 341 25.65 18.01 18.18
C LEU A 341 24.15 17.65 18.08
N PRO A 342 23.36 18.40 17.29
CA PRO A 342 21.96 18.08 17.02
C PRO A 342 21.74 16.62 16.59
N LYS A 343 20.61 16.02 17.01
CA LYS A 343 20.30 14.59 16.81
C LYS A 343 20.45 14.10 15.35
N TYR A 344 20.24 14.96 14.35
CA TYR A 344 20.34 14.57 12.95
C TYR A 344 21.76 14.18 12.50
N PHE A 345 22.81 14.63 13.20
CA PHE A 345 24.19 14.19 12.94
C PHE A 345 24.40 12.71 13.28
N SER A 346 23.54 12.13 14.11
CA SER A 346 23.56 10.70 14.45
C SER A 346 22.51 9.87 13.70
N SER A 347 21.81 10.46 12.72
CA SER A 347 20.78 9.77 11.94
C SER A 347 21.37 8.90 10.82
N GLU A 348 20.63 7.87 10.46
CA GLU A 348 20.86 7.05 9.27
C GLU A 348 20.19 7.72 8.05
N TRP A 349 20.96 7.94 7.00
CA TRP A 349 20.52 8.63 5.78
C TRP A 349 20.27 7.64 4.63
N SER A 350 19.78 8.15 3.50
CA SER A 350 19.53 7.36 2.29
C SER A 350 20.76 6.54 1.89
N PHE A 351 20.57 5.24 1.74
CA PHE A 351 21.56 4.31 1.20
C PHE A 351 21.71 4.46 -0.31
N ALA A 352 20.59 4.52 -1.02
CA ALA A 352 20.56 4.82 -2.45
C ALA A 352 19.48 5.86 -2.78
N GLN A 353 19.61 6.55 -3.91
CA GLN A 353 18.67 7.59 -4.33
C GLN A 353 18.47 7.67 -5.84
N PHE A 354 17.28 8.06 -6.27
CA PHE A 354 16.93 8.30 -7.67
C PHE A 354 16.21 9.64 -7.76
N HIS A 355 16.64 10.50 -8.69
CA HIS A 355 15.97 11.76 -8.95
C HIS A 355 14.91 11.57 -10.03
N VAL A 356 13.67 11.93 -9.73
CA VAL A 356 12.57 11.82 -10.68
C VAL A 356 12.42 13.16 -11.41
N PRO A 357 12.38 13.19 -12.76
CA PRO A 357 12.44 14.43 -13.53
C PRO A 357 11.22 15.35 -13.36
N GLU A 358 10.04 14.78 -13.15
CA GLU A 358 8.76 15.50 -13.15
C GLU A 358 8.27 15.77 -11.72
N ALA A 359 7.71 16.96 -11.49
CA ALA A 359 7.10 17.32 -10.21
C ALA A 359 5.66 16.79 -10.15
N THR A 360 5.49 15.51 -9.84
CA THR A 360 4.18 14.89 -9.61
C THR A 360 4.18 13.97 -8.38
N ARG A 361 3.01 13.43 -8.04
CA ARG A 361 2.88 12.42 -6.98
C ARG A 361 3.34 11.06 -7.51
N PHE A 362 4.28 10.45 -6.81
CA PHE A 362 4.80 9.12 -7.11
C PHE A 362 4.52 8.12 -6.00
N ILE A 363 4.01 6.95 -6.36
CA ILE A 363 4.01 5.77 -5.49
C ILE A 363 5.23 4.90 -5.83
N VAL A 364 5.77 4.21 -4.82
CA VAL A 364 6.97 3.37 -4.95
C VAL A 364 6.70 1.98 -4.43
N ALA A 365 7.36 1.00 -5.03
CA ALA A 365 7.37 -0.38 -4.57
C ALA A 365 8.68 -1.08 -4.94
N PHE A 366 9.01 -2.18 -4.28
CA PHE A 366 10.15 -3.01 -4.65
C PHE A 366 9.75 -3.99 -5.75
N GLY A 367 10.61 -4.11 -6.77
CA GLY A 367 10.51 -5.13 -7.79
C GLY A 367 11.27 -6.40 -7.40
N SER A 368 11.55 -7.24 -8.39
CA SER A 368 12.49 -8.35 -8.24
C SER A 368 13.92 -7.83 -8.07
N GLN A 369 14.78 -8.59 -7.38
CA GLN A 369 16.18 -8.22 -7.15
C GLN A 369 16.31 -6.87 -6.39
N SER A 370 17.41 -6.15 -6.58
CA SER A 370 17.65 -4.81 -6.01
C SER A 370 17.04 -3.72 -6.90
N THR A 371 15.75 -3.86 -7.25
CA THR A 371 15.03 -2.89 -8.09
C THR A 371 13.85 -2.25 -7.37
N VAL A 372 13.51 -1.05 -7.80
CA VAL A 372 12.40 -0.24 -7.29
C VAL A 372 11.60 0.22 -8.51
N VAL A 373 10.29 0.12 -8.40
CA VAL A 373 9.34 0.62 -9.37
C VAL A 373 8.73 1.92 -8.85
N VAL A 374 8.65 2.94 -9.70
CA VAL A 374 8.10 4.25 -9.39
C VAL A 374 7.00 4.56 -10.41
N VAL A 375 5.79 4.85 -9.92
CA VAL A 375 4.61 5.15 -10.76
C VAL A 375 4.09 6.53 -10.42
N GLY A 376 4.00 7.40 -11.43
CA GLY A 376 3.60 8.80 -11.31
C GLY A 376 2.15 9.05 -11.73
N MET A 377 1.53 10.04 -11.07
CA MET A 377 0.21 10.57 -11.46
C MET A 377 0.23 11.35 -12.80
N ASP A 378 1.41 11.60 -13.35
CA ASP A 378 1.60 12.07 -14.72
C ASP A 378 1.48 10.94 -15.76
N GLY A 379 1.33 9.69 -15.35
CA GLY A 379 1.30 8.53 -16.26
C GLY A 379 2.69 7.98 -16.59
N SER A 380 3.71 8.32 -15.80
CA SER A 380 5.05 7.77 -15.93
C SER A 380 5.27 6.51 -15.08
N PHE A 381 6.05 5.59 -15.62
CA PHE A 381 6.54 4.38 -14.97
C PHE A 381 8.06 4.35 -15.09
N TYR A 382 8.76 4.16 -13.98
CA TYR A 382 10.20 3.95 -13.94
C TYR A 382 10.52 2.64 -13.24
N ARG A 383 11.51 1.91 -13.76
CA ARG A 383 12.22 0.87 -13.01
C ARG A 383 13.65 1.32 -12.80
N CYS A 384 14.09 1.33 -11.55
CA CYS A 384 15.45 1.70 -11.18
C CYS A 384 16.11 0.58 -10.39
N SER A 385 17.37 0.29 -10.68
CA SER A 385 18.19 -0.63 -9.90
C SER A 385 19.15 0.13 -8.99
N PHE A 386 19.40 -0.41 -7.80
CA PHE A 386 20.41 0.09 -6.87
C PHE A 386 21.44 -1.00 -6.57
N ASP A 387 22.69 -0.61 -6.32
CA ASP A 387 23.73 -1.52 -5.85
C ASP A 387 23.44 -1.88 -4.37
N PRO A 388 23.14 -3.15 -4.04
CA PRO A 388 22.80 -3.55 -2.67
C PRO A 388 23.99 -3.51 -1.70
N LEU A 389 25.23 -3.39 -2.18
CA LEU A 389 26.44 -3.31 -1.38
C LEU A 389 26.88 -1.87 -1.17
N ASN A 390 26.94 -1.08 -2.25
CA ASN A 390 27.52 0.26 -2.24
C ASN A 390 26.47 1.39 -2.20
N GLY A 391 25.23 1.12 -2.58
CA GLY A 391 24.17 2.13 -2.65
C GLY A 391 24.48 3.22 -3.68
N GLY A 392 24.24 4.48 -3.32
CA GLY A 392 24.55 5.63 -4.18
C GLY A 392 23.41 6.02 -5.14
N GLU A 393 23.76 6.56 -6.30
CA GLU A 393 22.77 6.92 -7.33
C GLU A 393 22.24 5.66 -8.00
N MET A 394 20.92 5.54 -8.09
CA MET A 394 20.26 4.42 -8.75
C MET A 394 20.29 4.57 -10.28
N THR A 395 20.38 3.45 -10.99
CA THR A 395 20.36 3.41 -12.46
C THR A 395 18.94 3.17 -12.95
N GLN A 396 18.43 4.05 -13.83
CA GLN A 396 17.18 3.79 -14.54
C GLN A 396 17.37 2.65 -15.56
N GLN A 397 16.58 1.59 -15.42
CA GLN A 397 16.55 0.44 -16.33
C GLN A 397 15.45 0.54 -17.36
N GLU A 398 14.30 1.09 -16.97
CA GLU A 398 13.10 1.14 -17.81
C GLU A 398 12.36 2.45 -17.56
N TYR A 399 11.81 3.06 -18.62
CA TYR A 399 10.88 4.18 -18.54
C TYR A 399 9.75 3.97 -19.54
N VAL A 400 8.51 4.11 -19.08
CA VAL A 400 7.33 4.04 -19.93
C VAL A 400 6.37 5.17 -19.56
N ARG A 401 5.83 5.88 -20.55
CA ARG A 401 4.67 6.75 -20.38
C ARG A 401 3.42 5.94 -20.69
N PHE A 402 2.77 5.39 -19.66
CA PHE A 402 1.64 4.47 -19.80
C PHE A 402 0.31 5.20 -20.04
N LEU A 403 0.25 6.49 -19.71
CA LEU A 403 -0.86 7.36 -20.05
C LEU A 403 -0.32 8.75 -20.37
N LYS A 404 -0.77 9.34 -21.47
CA LYS A 404 -0.54 10.77 -21.72
C LYS A 404 -1.49 11.55 -20.85
N THR A 405 -0.95 12.46 -20.07
CA THR A 405 -1.73 13.38 -19.26
C THR A 405 -1.49 14.78 -19.79
N ASP A 406 -2.56 15.47 -20.18
CA ASP A 406 -2.49 16.88 -20.59
C ASP A 406 -2.28 17.77 -19.35
N VAL A 407 -1.06 17.78 -18.81
CA VAL A 407 -0.71 18.62 -17.65
C VAL A 407 -0.59 20.12 -18.02
N CYS A 408 -0.80 20.49 -19.29
CA CYS A 408 -0.53 21.84 -19.81
C CYS A 408 -1.74 22.58 -20.42
N ARG A 409 -2.95 22.45 -19.86
CA ARG A 409 -4.00 23.48 -20.05
C ARG A 409 -4.37 24.09 -18.71
N GLY A 410 -3.68 25.18 -18.38
CA GLY A 410 -3.91 25.95 -17.16
C GLY A 410 -5.39 26.29 -16.97
N ARG A 411 -6.01 25.72 -15.93
CA ARG A 411 -7.23 26.30 -15.38
C ARG A 411 -6.83 27.60 -14.67
N PRO A 412 -7.46 28.75 -15.02
CA PRO A 412 -7.25 29.96 -14.25
C PRO A 412 -7.73 29.71 -12.81
N ALA A 413 -6.94 30.21 -11.85
CA ALA A 413 -7.29 30.16 -10.44
C ALA A 413 -8.71 30.71 -10.22
N PRO A 414 -9.53 30.10 -9.34
CA PRO A 414 -10.78 30.72 -8.96
C PRO A 414 -10.47 32.08 -8.33
N THR A 415 -10.92 33.14 -8.98
CA THR A 415 -10.92 34.49 -8.43
C THR A 415 -11.86 34.54 -7.24
N THR A 416 -11.25 34.75 -6.06
CA THR A 416 -11.77 35.24 -4.77
C THR A 416 -13.02 34.58 -4.18
#